data_AF-A0A3D1VK90-F1
#
_entry.id   AF-A0A3D1VK90-F1
#
_cell.length_a   1.000
_cell.length_b   1.000
_cell.length_c   1.000
_cell.angle_alpha   90.00
_cell.angle_beta   90.00
_cell.angle_gamma   90.00
#
_symmetry.space_group_name_H-M   'P 1'
#
loop_
_entity.id
_entity.type
_entity.pdbx_description
1 polymer ?
#
loop_
_entity_poly.entity_id
_entity_poly.type
_entity_poly.pdbx_seq_one_letter_code
_entity_poly.pdbx_strand_id
1 'polypeptide(L)' 'MQNSLHIVLYEPEIPQNTGNISRTCAAVGAHLHLIEPLGFELTDAKCKRAGLDY' A
#
# COMPACT_ATOMS: atom_id res chain seq x y z
N MET A 1 23.53 7.06 -4.30
CA MET A 1 22.91 5.82 -3.80
C MET A 1 21.54 6.19 -3.27
N GLN A 2 20.48 5.93 -4.02
CA GLN A 2 19.13 6.21 -3.54
C GLN A 2 18.65 4.93 -2.85
N ASN A 3 18.76 4.88 -1.53
CA ASN A 3 18.16 3.81 -0.74
C ASN A 3 16.65 3.98 -0.85
N SER A 4 16.00 3.12 -1.65
CA SER A 4 14.54 3.05 -1.68
C SER A 4 14.05 2.40 -0.38
N LEU A 5 13.09 3.02 0.30
CA LEU A 5 12.51 2.50 1.54
C LEU A 5 11.43 1.47 1.18
N HIS A 6 11.43 0.31 1.83
CA HIS A 6 10.43 -0.74 1.62
C HIS A 6 9.57 -0.89 2.87
N ILE A 7 8.25 -0.79 2.70
CA ILE A 7 7.25 -0.99 3.74
C ILE A 7 6.50 -2.28 3.40
N VAL A 8 6.41 -3.21 4.35
CA VAL A 8 5.77 -4.51 4.16
C VAL A 8 4.63 -4.64 5.17
N LEU A 9 3.42 -4.87 4.67
CA LEU A 9 2.25 -5.18 5.50
C LEU A 9 1.94 -6.67 5.38
N TYR A 10 2.09 -7.39 6.49
CA TYR A 10 1.75 -8.80 6.59
C TYR A 10 0.28 -8.96 6.97
N GLU A 11 -0.49 -9.65 6.13
CA GLU A 11 -1.91 -9.97 6.34
C GLU A 11 -2.75 -8.76 6.81
N PRO A 12 -2.76 -7.62 6.08
CA PRO A 12 -3.44 -6.43 6.55
C PRO A 12 -4.96 -6.62 6.58
N GLU A 13 -5.56 -6.31 7.72
CA GLU A 13 -7.00 -6.52 7.94
C GLU A 13 -7.85 -5.26 7.68
N ILE A 14 -7.29 -4.07 7.92
CA ILE A 14 -8.04 -2.81 7.91
C ILE A 14 -7.73 -2.01 6.63
N PRO A 15 -8.68 -1.89 5.67
CA PRO A 15 -8.41 -1.27 4.38
C PRO A 15 -8.01 0.21 4.48
N GLN A 16 -8.54 0.94 5.46
CA GLN A 16 -8.21 2.35 5.70
C GLN A 16 -6.74 2.53 6.09
N ASN A 17 -6.18 1.60 6.88
CA ASN A 17 -4.77 1.65 7.28
C ASN A 17 -3.87 1.44 6.06
N THR A 18 -4.14 0.40 5.26
CA THR A 18 -3.42 0.13 4.01
C THR A 18 -3.47 1.31 3.05
N GLY A 19 -4.65 1.92 2.88
CA GLY A 19 -4.82 3.08 1.99
C GLY A 19 -4.07 4.33 2.46
N ASN A 20 -4.00 4.58 3.77
CA ASN A 20 -3.23 5.68 4.33
C ASN A 20 -1.72 5.44 4.19
N ILE A 21 -1.26 4.23 4.48
CA ILE A 21 0.16 3.82 4.33
C ILE A 21 0.59 3.89 2.86
N SER A 22 -0.26 3.46 1.93
CA SER A 22 -0.02 3.60 0.48
C SER A 22 0.26 5.04 0.08
N ARG A 23 -0.57 5.98 0.55
CA ARG A 23 -0.38 7.40 0.26
C ARG A 23 0.87 7.97 0.91
N THR A 24 1.24 7.52 2.11
CA THR A 24 2.53 7.87 2.72
C THR A 24 3.69 7.35 1.86
N CYS A 25 3.62 6.10 1.39
CA CYS A 25 4.64 5.51 0.53
C CYS A 25 4.83 6.31 -0.77
N ALA A 26 3.73 6.70 -1.42
CA ALA A 26 3.76 7.58 -2.59
C ALA A 26 4.39 8.94 -2.29
N ALA A 27 4.07 9.55 -1.14
CA ALA A 27 4.59 10.87 -0.76
C ALA A 27 6.09 10.88 -0.43
N VAL A 28 6.64 9.76 0.07
CA VAL A 28 8.06 9.66 0.46
C VAL A 28 8.92 8.87 -0.53
N GLY A 29 8.33 8.36 -1.61
CA GLY A 29 9.03 7.52 -2.59
C GLY A 29 9.43 6.13 -2.04
N ALA A 30 8.60 5.56 -1.16
CA ALA A 30 8.77 4.20 -0.66
C ALA A 30 7.96 3.17 -1.47
N HIS A 31 8.41 1.92 -1.49
CA HIS A 31 7.65 0.80 -2.04
C HIS A 31 6.79 0.15 -0.95
N LEU A 32 5.51 -0.08 -1.25
CA LEU A 32 4.59 -0.83 -0.39
C LEU A 32 4.44 -2.26 -0.90
N HIS A 33 4.64 -3.23 -0.02
CA HIS A 33 4.43 -4.66 -0.26
C HIS A 33 3.28 -5.13 0.63
N LEU A 34 2.34 -5.89 0.07
CA LEU A 34 1.24 -6.52 0.80
C LEU A 34 1.42 -8.03 0.73
N ILE A 35 1.43 -8.69 1.88
CA ILE A 35 1.48 -10.16 1.95
C ILE A 35 0.08 -10.67 2.27
N GLU A 36 -0.38 -11.59 1.45
CA GLU A 36 -1.69 -12.26 1.58
C GLU A 36 -1.75 -13.25 2.78
N PRO A 37 -2.96 -13.59 3.27
CA PRO A 37 -4.27 -13.10 2.84
C PRO A 37 -4.57 -11.67 3.30
N LEU A 38 -5.25 -10.91 2.45
CA LEU A 38 -5.76 -9.58 2.82
C LEU A 38 -7.12 -9.74 3.49
N GLY A 39 -7.35 -9.05 4.62
CA GLY A 39 -8.67 -9.01 5.27
C GLY A 39 -9.72 -8.17 4.52
N PHE A 40 -9.40 -7.68 3.32
CA PHE A 40 -10.26 -6.88 2.47
C PHE A 40 -9.95 -7.10 0.99
N GLU A 41 -10.93 -6.86 0.12
CA GLU A 41 -10.73 -6.89 -1.33
C GLU A 41 -10.02 -5.62 -1.82
N LEU A 42 -8.93 -5.82 -2.59
CA LEU A 42 -8.35 -4.80 -3.45
C LEU A 42 -9.16 -4.72 -4.74
N THR A 43 -9.73 -3.55 -5.03
CA THR A 43 -10.41 -3.29 -6.30
C THR A 43 -9.74 -2.11 -6.99
N ASP A 44 -9.77 -2.05 -8.33
CA ASP A 44 -9.17 -0.96 -9.10
C ASP A 44 -9.59 0.44 -8.62
N ALA A 45 -10.85 0.59 -8.22
CA ALA A 45 -11.36 1.83 -7.65
C ALA A 45 -10.68 2.19 -6.31
N LYS A 46 -10.39 1.19 -5.47
CA LYS A 46 -9.67 1.38 -4.20
C LYS A 46 -8.18 1.65 -4.44
N CYS A 47 -7.56 0.97 -5.41
CA CYS A 47 -6.16 1.17 -5.79
C CYS A 47 -5.91 2.58 -6.33
N LYS A 48 -6.72 3.05 -7.30
CA LYS A 48 -6.64 4.41 -7.83
C LYS A 48 -6.78 5.48 -6.75
N ARG A 49 -7.72 5.29 -5.80
CA ARG A 49 -7.88 6.20 -4.66
C ARG A 49 -6.71 6.18 -3.67
N ALA A 50 -5.95 5.10 -3.62
CA ALA A 50 -4.80 4.95 -2.76
C ALA A 50 -3.50 5.51 -3.38
N GLY A 51 -3.58 6.06 -4.60
CA GLY A 51 -2.40 6.47 -5.37
C GLY A 51 -1.58 5.28 -5.84
N LEU A 52 -2.20 4.09 -5.93
CA LEU A 52 -1.63 2.91 -6.57
C LEU A 52 -2.03 3.00 -8.04
N ASP A 53 -1.20 3.69 -8.82
CA ASP A 53 -1.27 3.63 -10.27
C ASP A 53 -0.57 2.32 -10.68
N TYR A 54 -1.34 1.39 -11.25
CA TYR A 54 -0.83 0.12 -11.77
C TYR A 54 -0.05 0.34 -13.07
#